data_AF-A0A7C1UYS3-F1
#
_entry.id   AF-A0A7C1UYS3-F1
#
_cell.length_a   1.000
_cell.length_b   1.000
_cell.length_c   1.000
_cell.angle_alpha   90.00
_cell.angle_beta   90.00
_cell.angle_gamma   90.00
#
_symmetry.space_group_name_H-M   'P 1'
#
loop_
_entity.id
_entity.type
_entity.pdbx_description
1 polymer ?
#
loop_
_entity_poly.entity_id
_entity_poly.type
_entity_poly.pdbx_seq_one_letter_code
_entity_poly.pdbx_strand_id
1 'polypeptide(L)'
;MIKVPPSEIATRIVSFQHFLLERGVDAAIIRQNADLYYFTGTVQDGYLFVPSVGEPLFCVRRQIERAMEQSPLRPIIPIRTPREIPNILL
;
A
#
# COMPACT_ATOMS: atom_id res chain seq x y z
N MET A 1 -6.18 6.67 19.48
CA MET A 1 -6.32 5.54 18.52
C MET A 1 -5.00 4.79 18.49
N ILE A 2 -4.97 3.48 18.71
CA ILE A 2 -3.72 2.70 18.66
C ILE A 2 -3.33 2.55 17.17
N LYS A 3 -2.13 3.00 16.81
CA LYS A 3 -1.59 2.83 15.45
C LYS A 3 -0.88 1.47 15.36
N VAL A 4 -0.96 0.83 14.20
CA VAL A 4 -0.18 -0.37 13.93
C VAL A 4 1.31 0.02 13.93
N PRO A 5 2.19 -0.71 14.64
CA PRO A 5 3.62 -0.42 14.64
C PRO A 5 4.20 -0.41 13.21
N PRO A 6 5.06 0.57 12.87
CA PRO A 6 5.70 0.63 11.55
C PRO A 6 6.47 -0.64 11.19
N SER A 7 7.15 -1.24 12.17
CA SER A 7 7.89 -2.50 11.99
C SER A 7 6.97 -3.66 11.58
N GLU A 8 5.75 -3.71 12.13
CA GLU A 8 4.80 -4.76 11.79
C GLU A 8 4.29 -4.62 10.35
N ILE A 9 3.99 -3.39 9.91
CA ILE A 9 3.64 -3.12 8.51
C ILE A 9 4.79 -3.51 7.58
N ALA A 10 6.03 -3.14 7.92
CA ALA A 10 7.20 -3.51 7.13
C ALA A 10 7.37 -5.04 7.03
N THR A 11 7.23 -5.78 8.13
CA THR A 11 7.29 -7.25 8.13
C THR A 11 6.21 -7.86 7.23
N ARG A 12 4.96 -7.37 7.31
CA ARG A 12 3.86 -7.87 6.47
C ARG A 12 4.12 -7.65 4.99
N ILE A 13 4.64 -6.48 4.62
CA ILE A 13 5.03 -6.18 3.24
C ILE A 13 6.12 -7.14 2.78
N VAL A 14 7.22 -7.26 3.52
CA VAL A 14 8.34 -8.16 3.16
C VAL A 14 7.85 -9.59 2.99
N SER A 15 7.08 -10.14 3.94
CA SER A 15 6.54 -11.49 3.82
C SER A 15 5.65 -11.67 2.59
N PHE A 16 4.85 -10.66 2.24
CA PHE A 16 4.02 -10.72 1.05
C PHE A 16 4.83 -10.62 -0.25
N GLN A 17 5.87 -9.79 -0.29
CA GLN A 17 6.80 -9.71 -1.41
C GLN A 17 7.52 -11.04 -1.67
N HIS A 18 7.99 -11.71 -0.60
CA HIS A 18 8.55 -13.05 -0.69
C HIS A 18 7.54 -14.04 -1.30
N PHE A 19 6.29 -14.01 -0.84
CA PHE A 19 5.22 -14.85 -1.38
C PHE A 19 4.95 -14.57 -2.88
N LEU A 20 4.94 -13.30 -3.29
CA LEU A 20 4.78 -12.93 -4.71
C LEU A 20 5.94 -13.48 -5.56
N LEU A 21 7.18 -13.31 -5.08
CA LEU A 21 8.37 -13.78 -5.76
C LEU A 21 8.38 -15.31 -5.93
N GLU A 22 8.07 -16.06 -4.87
CA GLU A 22 7.96 -17.53 -4.92
C GLU A 22 6.90 -18.02 -5.91
N ARG A 23 5.89 -17.20 -6.20
CA ARG A 23 4.81 -17.51 -7.15
C ARG A 23 5.05 -16.96 -8.55
N GLY A 24 6.19 -16.31 -8.80
CA GLY A 24 6.48 -15.68 -10.09
C GLY A 24 5.50 -14.56 -10.43
N VAL A 25 5.00 -13.84 -9.42
CA VAL A 25 4.10 -12.70 -9.59
C VAL A 25 4.90 -11.42 -9.41
N ASP A 26 4.89 -10.54 -10.41
CA ASP A 26 5.70 -9.31 -10.39
C ASP A 26 5.19 -8.27 -9.39
N ALA A 27 3.87 -8.16 -9.23
CA ALA A 27 3.26 -7.20 -8.30
C ALA A 27 1.81 -7.56 -7.98
N ALA A 28 1.31 -6.99 -6.88
CA ALA A 28 -0.08 -7.01 -6.49
C ALA A 28 -0.65 -5.59 -6.36
N ILE A 29 -1.92 -5.43 -6.74
CA ILE A 29 -2.70 -4.22 -6.46
C ILE A 29 -3.80 -4.57 -5.47
N ILE A 30 -3.75 -3.95 -4.30
CA ILE A 30 -4.65 -4.22 -3.17
C ILE A 30 -5.66 -3.08 -3.05
N ARG A 31 -6.95 -3.42 -3.01
CA ARG A 31 -8.06 -2.47 -2.89
C ARG A 31 -9.04 -2.79 -1.76
N GLN A 32 -9.14 -4.05 -1.35
CA GLN A 32 -10.11 -4.46 -0.33
C GLN A 32 -9.75 -3.84 1.04
N ASN A 33 -10.74 -3.36 1.79
CA ASN A 33 -10.49 -2.53 2.98
C ASN A 33 -9.75 -3.25 4.12
N ALA A 34 -10.03 -4.54 4.34
CA ALA A 34 -9.34 -5.34 5.37
C ALA A 34 -7.87 -5.55 5.00
N ASP A 35 -7.58 -5.85 3.72
CA ASP A 35 -6.22 -5.99 3.22
C ASP A 35 -5.48 -4.65 3.24
N LEU A 36 -6.14 -3.56 2.85
CA LEU A 36 -5.57 -2.22 3.00
C LEU A 36 -5.24 -1.92 4.45
N TYR A 37 -6.11 -2.22 5.40
CA TYR A 37 -5.80 -2.05 6.81
C TYR A 37 -4.62 -2.92 7.25
N TYR A 38 -4.59 -4.19 6.82
CA TYR A 38 -3.52 -5.12 7.14
C TYR A 38 -2.15 -4.64 6.63
N PHE A 39 -2.08 -4.16 5.39
CA PHE A 39 -0.83 -3.75 4.77
C PHE A 39 -0.46 -2.28 4.95
N THR A 40 -1.38 -1.41 5.38
CA THR A 40 -1.11 0.03 5.52
C THR A 40 -1.40 0.59 6.92
N GLY A 41 -2.04 -0.18 7.80
CA GLY A 41 -2.46 0.28 9.14
C GLY A 41 -3.64 1.25 9.14
N THR A 42 -4.25 1.52 7.97
CA THR A 42 -5.39 2.43 7.83
C THR A 42 -6.35 1.97 6.74
N VAL A 43 -7.64 2.27 6.91
CA VAL A 43 -8.63 2.09 5.85
C VAL A 43 -8.78 3.42 5.13
N GLN A 44 -8.39 3.46 3.87
CA GLN A 44 -8.54 4.63 3.00
C GLN A 44 -9.19 4.21 1.69
N ASP A 45 -9.80 5.18 1.02
CA ASP A 45 -10.24 5.00 -0.35
C ASP A 45 -9.04 5.11 -1.29
N GLY A 46 -8.32 4.00 -1.49
CA GLY A 46 -7.04 3.98 -2.18
C GLY A 46 -6.66 2.61 -2.74
N TYR A 47 -5.46 2.55 -3.31
CA TYR A 47 -4.85 1.38 -3.92
C TYR A 47 -3.43 1.26 -3.38
N LEU A 48 -3.09 0.10 -2.83
CA LEU A 48 -1.72 -0.22 -2.47
C LEU A 48 -1.12 -1.08 -3.59
N PHE A 49 -0.07 -0.59 -4.22
CA PHE A 49 0.77 -1.36 -5.11
C PHE A 49 1.92 -1.97 -4.32
N VAL A 50 2.09 -3.29 -4.40
CA VAL A 50 3.20 -4.01 -3.78
C VAL A 50 3.94 -4.78 -4.87
N PRO A 51 5.14 -4.34 -5.29
CA PRO A 51 5.97 -5.12 -6.21
C PRO A 51 6.61 -6.29 -5.47
N SER A 52 6.96 -7.38 -6.15
CA SER A 52 7.69 -8.51 -5.55
C SER A 52 9.09 -8.12 -5.07
N VAL A 53 9.67 -7.04 -5.64
CA VAL A 53 10.94 -6.44 -5.22
C VAL A 53 10.81 -4.91 -5.27
N GLY A 54 11.31 -4.22 -4.25
CA GLY A 54 11.32 -2.76 -4.18
C GLY A 54 10.30 -2.18 -3.19
N GLU A 55 10.04 -0.88 -3.30
CA GLU A 55 9.18 -0.17 -2.36
C GLU A 55 7.70 -0.24 -2.76
N PRO A 56 6.77 -0.46 -1.80
CA PRO A 56 5.34 -0.37 -2.07
C PRO A 56 4.91 1.09 -2.25
N LEU A 57 3.84 1.29 -3.01
CA LEU A 57 3.29 2.61 -3.32
C LEU A 57 1.82 2.69 -2.91
N PHE A 58 1.47 3.64 -2.04
CA PHE A 58 0.09 3.79 -1.57
C PHE A 58 -0.62 4.99 -2.20
N CYS A 59 -1.46 4.74 -3.20
CA CYS A 59 -2.27 5.76 -3.86
C CYS A 59 -3.58 6.00 -3.11
N VAL A 60 -3.93 7.24 -2.77
CA VAL A 60 -5.12 7.58 -1.98
C VAL A 60 -5.97 8.61 -2.71
N ARG A 61 -7.29 8.40 -2.78
CA ARG A 61 -8.22 9.28 -3.48
C ARG A 61 -8.75 10.46 -2.66
N ARG A 62 -8.98 10.23 -1.37
CA ARG A 62 -9.62 11.18 -0.47
C ARG A 62 -8.97 11.11 0.91
N GLN A 63 -8.97 12.22 1.65
CA GLN A 63 -8.46 12.28 3.03
C GLN A 63 -7.01 11.81 3.14
N ILE A 64 -6.14 12.29 2.24
CA ILE A 64 -4.72 11.92 2.23
C ILE A 64 -4.02 12.24 3.55
N GLU A 65 -4.46 13.29 4.24
CA GLU A 65 -3.93 13.73 5.53
C GLU A 65 -4.04 12.61 6.56
N ARG A 66 -5.18 11.91 6.58
CA ARG A 66 -5.40 10.77 7.47
C ARG A 66 -4.51 9.58 7.10
N ALA A 67 -4.32 9.34 5.80
CA ALA A 67 -3.39 8.31 5.33
C ALA A 67 -1.95 8.61 5.78
N MET A 68 -1.51 9.86 5.64
CA MET A 68 -0.20 10.34 6.05
C MET A 68 0.02 10.25 7.56
N GLU A 69 -1.03 10.53 8.34
CA GLU A 69 -0.97 10.46 9.81
C GLU A 69 -0.93 9.01 10.31
N GLN A 70 -1.72 8.12 9.71
CA GLN A 70 -1.98 6.77 10.25
C GLN A 70 -1.10 5.68 9.65
N SER A 71 -0.75 5.80 8.37
CA SER A 71 0.08 4.82 7.68
C SER A 71 1.57 5.17 7.82
N PRO A 72 2.42 4.19 8.16
CA PRO A 72 3.87 4.35 8.12
C PRO A 72 4.44 4.28 6.70
N LEU A 73 3.67 3.80 5.71
CA LEU A 73 4.17 3.63 4.34
C LEU A 73 4.49 4.97 3.69
N ARG A 74 5.58 5.00 2.91
CA ARG A 74 5.94 6.10 2.02
C ARG A 74 6.49 5.51 0.72
N PRO A 75 6.21 6.13 -0.44
CA PRO A 75 5.40 7.33 -0.62
C PRO A 75 3.88 7.06 -0.53
N ILE A 76 3.11 8.09 -0.14
CA ILE A 76 1.65 8.13 -0.26
C ILE A 76 1.31 9.17 -1.31
N ILE A 77 0.67 8.75 -2.41
CA ILE A 77 0.42 9.59 -3.57
C ILE A 77 -1.07 9.89 -3.71
N PRO A 78 -1.49 11.16 -3.76
CA PRO A 78 -2.88 11.50 -4.05
C PRO A 78 -3.22 11.19 -5.51
N ILE A 79 -4.37 10.58 -5.75
CA ILE A 79 -4.90 10.32 -7.10
C ILE A 79 -6.36 10.76 -7.18
N ARG A 80 -6.85 11.21 -8.33
CA ARG A 80 -8.29 11.51 -8.50
C ARG A 80 -9.05 10.30 -9.05
N THR A 81 -8.40 9.57 -9.96
CA THR A 81 -8.94 8.39 -10.61
C THR A 81 -7.91 7.25 -10.62
N PRO A 82 -8.33 5.98 -10.55
CA PRO A 82 -7.42 4.83 -10.68
C PRO A 82 -6.66 4.81 -12.01
N ARG A 83 -7.17 5.51 -13.04
CA ARG A 83 -6.51 5.66 -14.34
C ARG A 83 -5.16 6.39 -14.27
N GLU A 84 -4.86 7.08 -13.18
CA GLU A 84 -3.57 7.73 -12.96
C GLU A 84 -2.47 6.73 -12.55
N ILE A 85 -2.84 5.58 -11.97
CA ILE A 85 -1.88 4.62 -11.41
C ILE A 85 -0.85 4.13 -12.44
N PRO A 86 -1.22 3.73 -13.67
CA PRO A 86 -0.23 3.30 -14.66
C PRO A 86 0.86 4.35 -14.92
N ASN A 87 0.50 5.64 -14.99
CA ASN A 87 1.48 6.71 -15.23
C ASN A 87 2.37 7.00 -14.02
N ILE A 88 1.97 6.58 -12.81
CA ILE A 88 2.75 6.74 -11.58
C ILE A 88 3.78 5.60 -11.43
N LEU A 89 3.49 4.43 -12.01
CA LEU A 89 4.34 3.24 -11.93
C LEU A 89 5.39 3.14 -13.06
N LEU A 90 5.32 4.03 -14.05
CA LEU A 90 6.26 4.14 -15.18
C LEU A 90 7.35 5.16 -14.88
#